data_AF-A0A9D4X6U8-F1
#
_entry.id   AF-A0A9D4X6U8-F1
#
_cell.length_a   1.000
_cell.length_b   1.000
_cell.length_c   1.000
_cell.angle_alpha   90.00
_cell.angle_beta   90.00
_cell.angle_gamma   90.00
#
_symmetry.space_group_name_H-M   'P 1'
#
loop_
_entity.id
_entity.type
_entity.pdbx_description
1 polymer ?
#
loop_
_entity_poly.entity_id
_entity_poly.type
_entity_poly.pdbx_seq_one_letter_code
_entity_poly.pdbx_strand_id
1 'polypeptide(L)'
;SPVQDVADSCRTGAATNVIFGLALGYKSVIIPIFAIAISIFVSFSFAAMYGVAVAALGMLSTIATGLAIDAYGPISDNAGGIAEMAGMSHRIRERTDALDAAGNTTAAIGKGFAIGSAALVSLALFGAFVSRAGVTTVDVLTPKVFIGLIVGAMLPYWFSAMTMKSVGSAALKMVEEVR
;
A
#
# COMPACT_ATOMS: atom_id res chain seq x y z
N SER A 1 -1.76 -3.61 -21.10
CA SER A 1 -1.21 -4.97 -20.86
C SER A 1 -1.29 -5.42 -19.42
N PRO A 2 -0.74 -4.79 -18.35
CA PRO A 2 -0.47 -5.55 -17.10
C PRO A 2 -1.72 -6.14 -16.42
N VAL A 3 -2.77 -5.35 -16.22
CA VAL A 3 -4.05 -5.83 -15.65
C VAL A 3 -4.88 -6.61 -16.67
N GLN A 4 -4.75 -6.27 -17.96
CA GLN A 4 -5.41 -7.01 -19.05
C GLN A 4 -4.87 -8.43 -19.16
N ASP A 5 -3.57 -8.65 -18.95
CA ASP A 5 -2.92 -9.96 -18.98
C ASP A 5 -3.36 -10.81 -17.78
N VAL A 6 -3.56 -10.18 -16.61
CA VAL A 6 -4.17 -10.84 -15.44
C VAL A 6 -5.60 -11.28 -15.76
N ALA A 7 -6.42 -10.41 -16.37
CA ALA A 7 -7.78 -10.77 -16.80
C ALA A 7 -7.76 -11.89 -17.87
N ASP A 8 -6.82 -11.82 -18.81
CA ASP A 8 -6.66 -12.79 -19.89
C ASP A 8 -6.23 -14.18 -19.38
N SER A 9 -5.43 -14.21 -18.32
CA SER A 9 -5.01 -15.46 -17.67
C SER A 9 -6.18 -16.23 -17.02
N CYS A 10 -7.33 -15.58 -16.78
CA CYS A 10 -8.55 -16.26 -16.32
C CYS A 10 -9.03 -17.34 -17.31
N ARG A 11 -8.65 -17.27 -18.60
CA ARG A 11 -8.99 -18.28 -19.61
C ARG A 11 -8.47 -19.68 -19.26
N THR A 12 -7.42 -19.78 -18.46
CA THR A 12 -6.82 -21.06 -18.03
C THR A 12 -7.10 -21.39 -16.56
N GLY A 13 -7.98 -20.65 -15.90
CA GLY A 13 -8.51 -20.93 -14.55
C GLY A 13 -8.07 -19.94 -13.47
N ALA A 14 -8.61 -20.13 -12.26
CA ALA A 14 -8.31 -19.25 -11.12
C ALA A 14 -6.83 -19.33 -10.67
N ALA A 15 -6.19 -20.50 -10.83
CA ALA A 15 -4.80 -20.69 -10.42
C ALA A 15 -3.83 -19.79 -11.20
N THR A 16 -3.97 -19.73 -12.52
CA THR A 16 -3.16 -18.85 -13.37
C THR A 16 -3.43 -17.38 -13.07
N ASN A 17 -4.69 -17.01 -12.85
CA ASN A 17 -5.05 -15.66 -12.44
C ASN A 17 -4.34 -15.20 -11.14
N VAL A 18 -4.32 -16.04 -10.10
CA VAL A 18 -3.60 -15.74 -8.85
C VAL A 18 -2.09 -15.65 -9.07
N ILE A 19 -1.50 -16.57 -9.86
CA ILE A 19 -0.06 -16.56 -10.16
C ILE A 19 0.34 -15.27 -10.87
N PHE A 20 -0.41 -14.86 -11.90
CA PHE A 20 -0.15 -13.61 -12.63
C PHE A 20 -0.35 -12.38 -11.74
N GLY A 21 -1.37 -12.37 -10.88
CA GLY A 21 -1.61 -11.30 -9.91
C GLY A 21 -0.46 -11.13 -8.91
N LEU A 22 0.03 -12.23 -8.33
CA LEU A 22 1.19 -12.21 -7.42
C LEU A 22 2.45 -11.71 -8.13
N ALA A 23 2.73 -12.21 -9.33
CA ALA A 23 3.87 -11.76 -10.12
C ALA A 23 3.79 -10.27 -10.47
N LEU A 24 2.60 -9.76 -10.82
CA LEU A 24 2.37 -8.34 -11.07
C LEU A 24 2.67 -7.50 -9.82
N GLY A 25 2.20 -7.92 -8.65
CA GLY A 25 2.48 -7.25 -7.37
C GLY A 25 3.97 -7.24 -7.00
N TYR A 26 4.68 -8.34 -7.21
CA TYR A 26 6.14 -8.38 -6.99
C TYR A 26 6.89 -7.50 -7.98
N LYS A 27 6.41 -7.37 -9.22
CA LYS A 27 7.03 -6.50 -10.22
C LYS A 27 6.75 -5.01 -9.96
N SER A 28 5.61 -4.66 -9.38
CA SER A 28 5.21 -3.26 -9.22
C SER A 28 6.06 -2.48 -8.21
N VAL A 29 6.77 -3.15 -7.31
CA VAL A 29 7.57 -2.47 -6.26
C VAL A 29 8.87 -1.86 -6.78
N ILE A 30 9.36 -2.29 -7.94
CA ILE A 30 10.70 -1.95 -8.45
C ILE A 30 10.88 -0.42 -8.58
N ILE A 31 10.00 0.24 -9.33
CA ILE A 31 10.10 1.68 -9.59
C ILE A 31 9.85 2.51 -8.32
N PRO A 32 8.80 2.25 -7.51
CA PRO A 32 8.58 2.95 -6.25
C PRO A 32 9.78 2.88 -5.29
N ILE A 33 10.42 1.72 -5.17
CA ILE A 33 11.61 1.57 -4.31
C ILE A 33 12.77 2.43 -4.81
N PHE A 34 13.01 2.48 -6.12
CA PHE A 34 14.03 3.38 -6.69
C PHE A 34 13.69 4.86 -6.45
N ALA A 35 12.42 5.25 -6.60
CA ALA A 35 11.99 6.61 -6.32
C ALA A 35 12.25 7.00 -4.85
N ILE A 36 11.89 6.13 -3.91
CA ILE A 36 12.15 6.33 -2.47
C ILE A 36 13.67 6.41 -2.21
N ALA A 37 14.47 5.53 -2.80
CA ALA A 37 15.92 5.53 -2.61
C ALA A 37 16.58 6.83 -3.10
N ILE A 38 16.15 7.34 -4.27
CA ILE A 38 16.62 8.62 -4.80
C ILE A 38 16.20 9.77 -3.87
N SER A 39 14.94 9.78 -3.41
CA SER A 39 14.44 10.78 -2.46
C SER A 39 15.26 10.78 -1.16
N ILE A 40 15.57 9.61 -0.60
CA ILE A 40 16.41 9.48 0.60
C ILE A 40 17.80 10.04 0.31
N PHE A 41 18.46 9.58 -0.75
CA PHE A 41 19.83 9.98 -1.07
C PHE A 41 19.97 11.50 -1.23
N VAL A 42 19.10 12.11 -2.02
CA VAL A 42 19.12 13.56 -2.28
C VAL A 42 18.82 14.33 -1.01
N SER A 43 17.70 14.03 -0.33
CA SER A 43 17.27 14.80 0.85
C SER A 43 18.22 14.67 2.04
N PHE A 44 18.76 13.47 2.27
CA PHE A 44 19.75 13.22 3.31
C PHE A 44 21.04 13.99 3.02
N SER A 45 21.51 14.02 1.77
CA SER A 45 22.75 14.72 1.40
C SER A 45 22.66 16.22 1.62
N PHE A 46 21.48 16.83 1.45
CA PHE A 46 21.28 18.27 1.64
C PHE A 46 21.08 18.68 3.10
N ALA A 47 20.33 17.91 3.89
CA ALA A 47 19.94 18.34 5.24
C ALA A 47 19.74 17.19 6.24
N ALA A 48 20.45 16.07 6.07
CA ALA A 48 20.40 14.89 6.95
C ALA A 48 18.96 14.47 7.26
N MET A 49 18.64 14.13 8.51
CA MET A 49 17.30 13.70 8.93
C MET A 49 16.23 14.77 8.75
N TYR A 50 16.57 16.05 8.88
CA TYR A 50 15.63 17.13 8.63
C TYR A 50 15.22 17.18 7.16
N GLY A 51 16.18 17.03 6.25
CA GLY A 51 15.93 16.92 4.82
C GLY A 51 14.99 15.77 4.48
N VAL A 52 15.24 14.59 5.04
CA VAL A 52 14.37 13.40 4.83
C VAL A 52 12.97 13.64 5.39
N ALA A 53 12.83 14.26 6.57
CA ALA A 53 11.54 14.60 7.15
C ALA A 53 10.75 15.60 6.30
N VAL A 54 11.42 16.64 5.78
CA VAL A 54 10.79 17.63 4.90
C VAL A 54 10.45 17.00 3.54
N ALA A 55 11.24 16.05 3.02
CA ALA A 55 10.87 15.30 1.82
C ALA A 55 9.60 14.47 2.02
N ALA A 56 9.43 13.85 3.19
CA ALA A 56 8.19 13.15 3.54
C ALA A 56 6.99 14.13 3.58
N LEU A 57 7.17 15.31 4.18
CA LEU A 57 6.16 16.37 4.18
C LEU A 57 5.87 16.86 2.76
N GLY A 58 6.88 16.98 1.90
CA GLY A 58 6.74 17.35 0.50
C GLY A 58 5.86 16.35 -0.28
N MET A 59 6.06 15.05 -0.06
CA MET A 59 5.21 14.00 -0.64
C MET A 59 3.74 14.13 -0.20
N LEU A 60 3.49 14.58 1.03
CA LEU A 60 2.15 14.79 1.58
C LEU A 60 1.67 16.25 1.50
N SER A 61 2.40 17.15 0.83
CA SER A 61 2.04 18.56 0.77
C SER A 61 0.71 18.81 0.03
N THR A 62 0.34 17.90 -0.85
CA THR A 62 -0.92 17.88 -1.60
C THR A 62 -1.93 16.88 -1.04
N ILE A 63 -1.83 16.55 0.26
CA ILE A 63 -2.67 15.53 0.92
C ILE A 63 -4.18 15.78 0.76
N ALA A 64 -4.63 17.04 0.71
CA ALA A 64 -6.04 17.34 0.48
C ALA A 64 -6.54 16.79 -0.86
N THR A 65 -5.78 16.98 -1.94
CA THR A 65 -6.09 16.43 -3.27
C THR A 65 -5.97 14.92 -3.27
N GLY A 66 -4.92 14.37 -2.63
CA GLY A 66 -4.73 12.92 -2.50
C GLY A 66 -5.90 12.24 -1.80
N LEU A 67 -6.36 12.79 -0.69
CA LEU A 67 -7.53 12.30 0.05
C LEU A 67 -8.82 12.47 -0.75
N ALA A 68 -8.99 13.55 -1.51
CA ALA A 68 -10.17 13.75 -2.33
C ALA A 68 -10.32 12.66 -3.41
N ILE A 69 -9.24 12.31 -4.11
CA ILE A 69 -9.28 11.26 -5.14
C ILE A 69 -9.37 9.85 -4.55
N ASP A 70 -8.82 9.62 -3.36
CA ASP A 70 -8.92 8.31 -2.67
C ASP A 70 -10.34 8.11 -2.11
N ALA A 71 -10.87 9.09 -1.40
CA ALA A 71 -12.23 9.05 -0.84
C ALA A 71 -13.33 8.99 -1.90
N TYR A 72 -13.06 9.49 -3.11
CA TYR A 72 -13.94 9.35 -4.27
C TYR A 72 -14.27 7.88 -4.60
N GLY A 73 -13.32 6.94 -4.39
CA GLY A 73 -13.50 5.53 -4.73
C GLY A 73 -14.62 4.85 -3.93
N PRO A 74 -14.52 4.78 -2.59
CA PRO A 74 -15.56 4.17 -1.75
C PRO A 74 -16.94 4.84 -1.85
N ILE A 75 -17.00 6.14 -2.20
CA ILE A 75 -18.27 6.82 -2.47
C ILE A 75 -18.89 6.27 -3.76
N SER A 76 -18.07 6.08 -4.81
CA SER A 76 -18.54 5.57 -6.10
C SER A 76 -18.96 4.10 -6.04
N ASP A 77 -18.23 3.28 -5.30
CA ASP A 77 -18.57 1.88 -5.01
C ASP A 77 -19.96 1.77 -4.33
N ASN A 78 -20.15 2.51 -3.23
CA ASN A 78 -21.43 2.53 -2.52
C ASN A 78 -22.59 3.05 -3.39
N ALA A 79 -22.34 4.03 -4.26
CA ALA A 79 -23.33 4.51 -5.20
C ALA A 79 -23.78 3.39 -6.16
N GLY A 80 -22.85 2.57 -6.64
CA GLY A 80 -23.17 1.38 -7.44
C GLY A 80 -23.97 0.35 -6.66
N GLY A 81 -23.60 0.07 -5.41
CA GLY A 81 -24.34 -0.83 -4.53
C GLY A 81 -25.79 -0.37 -4.28
N ILE A 82 -25.99 0.92 -4.02
CA ILE A 82 -27.32 1.52 -3.87
C ILE A 82 -28.13 1.40 -5.17
N ALA A 83 -27.51 1.67 -6.32
CA ALA A 83 -28.19 1.57 -7.61
C ALA A 83 -28.71 0.15 -7.88
N GLU A 84 -27.93 -0.87 -7.54
CA GLU A 84 -28.31 -2.27 -7.67
C GLU A 84 -29.43 -2.65 -6.69
N MET A 85 -29.27 -2.32 -5.40
CA MET A 85 -30.27 -2.63 -4.36
C MET A 85 -31.60 -1.91 -4.58
N ALA A 86 -31.59 -0.74 -5.23
CA ALA A 86 -32.80 0.02 -5.56
C ALA A 86 -33.44 -0.41 -6.91
N GLY A 87 -32.88 -1.41 -7.60
CA GLY A 87 -33.41 -1.89 -8.89
C GLY A 87 -33.38 -0.83 -9.99
N MET A 88 -32.39 0.07 -9.97
CA MET A 88 -32.25 1.13 -10.97
C MET A 88 -31.83 0.57 -12.33
N SER A 89 -31.97 1.37 -13.40
CA SER A 89 -31.65 0.90 -14.75
C SER A 89 -30.17 0.51 -14.92
N HIS A 90 -29.90 -0.49 -15.77
CA HIS A 90 -28.56 -0.97 -16.11
C HIS A 90 -27.58 0.14 -16.50
N ARG A 91 -28.06 1.18 -17.21
CA ARG A 91 -27.24 2.34 -17.60
C ARG A 91 -26.70 3.13 -16.41
N ILE A 92 -27.38 3.12 -15.26
CA ILE A 92 -26.88 3.73 -14.03
C ILE A 92 -25.75 2.88 -13.46
N ARG A 93 -25.93 1.54 -13.42
CA ARG A 93 -24.91 0.60 -12.97
C ARG A 93 -23.63 0.67 -13.80
N GLU A 94 -23.75 0.68 -15.13
CA GLU A 94 -22.60 0.85 -16.04
C GLU A 94 -21.79 2.13 -15.76
N ARG A 95 -22.49 3.23 -15.41
CA ARG A 95 -21.83 4.49 -15.05
C ARG A 95 -21.09 4.36 -13.72
N THR A 96 -21.73 3.79 -12.70
CA THR A 96 -21.10 3.62 -11.38
C THR A 96 -19.93 2.63 -11.43
N ASP A 97 -20.02 1.57 -12.24
CA ASP A 97 -18.91 0.62 -12.44
C ASP A 97 -17.69 1.28 -13.07
N ALA A 98 -17.90 2.19 -14.03
CA ALA A 98 -16.81 2.98 -14.61
C ALA A 98 -16.15 3.90 -13.56
N LEU A 99 -16.94 4.48 -12.64
CA LEU A 99 -16.44 5.33 -11.56
C LEU A 99 -15.68 4.51 -10.50
N ASP A 100 -16.21 3.36 -10.11
CA ASP A 100 -15.58 2.43 -9.17
C ASP A 100 -14.25 1.87 -9.71
N ALA A 101 -14.21 1.49 -10.98
CA ALA A 101 -12.96 1.05 -11.62
C ALA A 101 -11.85 2.13 -11.55
N ALA A 102 -12.21 3.40 -11.70
CA ALA A 102 -11.28 4.51 -11.48
C ALA A 102 -10.89 4.65 -9.99
N GLY A 103 -11.86 4.51 -9.08
CA GLY A 103 -11.65 4.52 -7.63
C GLY A 103 -10.67 3.44 -7.14
N ASN A 104 -10.73 2.24 -7.69
CA ASN A 104 -9.78 1.16 -7.42
C ASN A 104 -8.33 1.56 -7.74
N THR A 105 -8.14 2.37 -8.78
CA THR A 105 -6.82 2.89 -9.16
C THR A 105 -6.37 4.01 -8.22
N THR A 106 -7.26 4.95 -7.87
CA THR A 106 -6.91 6.06 -6.96
C THR A 106 -6.60 5.56 -5.55
N ALA A 107 -7.31 4.53 -5.06
CA ALA A 107 -7.02 3.87 -3.79
C ALA A 107 -5.63 3.22 -3.78
N ALA A 108 -5.20 2.60 -4.89
CA ALA A 108 -3.85 2.05 -5.02
C ALA A 108 -2.77 3.15 -5.00
N ILE A 109 -3.04 4.29 -5.66
CA ILE A 109 -2.16 5.47 -5.62
C ILE A 109 -2.06 6.03 -4.20
N GLY A 110 -3.19 6.18 -3.49
CA GLY A 110 -3.23 6.63 -2.10
C GLY A 110 -2.39 5.76 -1.17
N LYS A 111 -2.50 4.42 -1.29
CA LYS A 111 -1.64 3.47 -0.58
C LYS A 111 -0.16 3.67 -0.91
N GLY A 112 0.19 3.95 -2.17
CA GLY A 112 1.55 4.26 -2.59
C GLY A 112 2.12 5.51 -1.91
N PHE A 113 1.35 6.59 -1.86
CA PHE A 113 1.72 7.82 -1.13
C PHE A 113 1.92 7.57 0.37
N ALA A 114 1.00 6.81 0.98
CA ALA A 114 1.11 6.44 2.39
C ALA A 114 2.38 5.63 2.67
N ILE A 115 2.69 4.62 1.86
CA ILE A 115 3.89 3.78 2.02
C ILE A 115 5.17 4.60 1.80
N GLY A 116 5.22 5.40 0.74
CA GLY A 116 6.41 6.21 0.41
C GLY A 116 6.73 7.24 1.50
N SER A 117 5.71 7.97 1.96
CA SER A 117 5.87 8.95 3.04
C SER A 117 6.19 8.29 4.38
N ALA A 118 5.57 7.14 4.68
CA ALA A 118 5.88 6.34 5.86
C ALA A 118 7.35 5.87 5.88
N ALA A 119 7.90 5.44 4.75
CA ALA A 119 9.31 5.05 4.66
C ALA A 119 10.26 6.22 4.96
N LEU A 120 10.01 7.39 4.34
CA LEU A 120 10.81 8.60 4.56
C LEU A 120 10.74 9.09 6.01
N VAL A 121 9.53 9.26 6.55
CA VAL A 121 9.35 9.75 7.93
C VAL A 121 9.90 8.76 8.95
N SER A 122 9.77 7.45 8.72
CA SER A 122 10.34 6.42 9.60
C SER A 122 11.87 6.49 9.64
N LEU A 123 12.53 6.75 8.51
CA LEU A 123 13.98 6.95 8.48
C LEU A 123 14.39 8.21 9.26
N ALA A 124 13.67 9.31 9.09
CA ALA A 124 13.93 10.54 9.83
C ALA A 124 13.75 10.34 11.36
N LEU A 125 12.66 9.68 11.76
CA LEU A 125 12.39 9.32 13.15
C LEU A 125 13.42 8.35 13.71
N PHE A 126 13.92 7.42 12.90
CA PHE A 126 14.98 6.50 13.30
C PHE A 126 16.27 7.25 13.63
N GLY A 127 16.71 8.20 12.79
CA GLY A 127 17.89 9.02 13.12
C GLY A 127 17.68 9.92 14.34
N ALA A 128 16.48 10.51 14.50
CA ALA A 128 16.12 11.26 15.70
C ALA A 128 16.15 10.38 16.97
N PHE A 129 15.67 9.14 16.88
CA PHE A 129 15.72 8.15 17.95
C PHE A 129 17.16 7.82 18.35
N VAL A 130 18.05 7.55 17.38
CA VAL A 130 19.48 7.26 17.63
C VAL A 130 20.14 8.39 18.42
N SER A 131 19.93 9.64 18.00
CA SER A 131 20.44 10.81 18.70
C SER A 131 19.85 10.93 20.11
N ARG A 132 18.53 10.79 20.26
CA ARG A 132 17.85 10.94 21.55
C ARG A 132 18.20 9.85 22.56
N ALA A 133 18.45 8.63 22.08
CA ALA A 133 18.86 7.48 22.88
C ALA A 133 20.35 7.53 23.29
N GLY A 134 21.11 8.53 22.83
CA GLY A 134 22.54 8.64 23.11
C GLY A 134 23.39 7.56 22.43
N VAL A 135 22.89 6.98 21.33
CA VAL A 135 23.62 5.97 20.56
C VAL A 135 24.63 6.67 19.65
N THR A 136 25.91 6.39 19.84
CA THR A 136 26.98 7.02 19.05
C THR A 136 27.00 6.56 17.59
N THR A 137 26.76 5.26 17.36
CA THR A 137 26.77 4.67 16.01
C THR A 137 25.88 3.43 15.99
N VAL A 138 25.11 3.26 14.91
CA VAL A 138 24.38 2.03 14.63
C VAL A 138 25.24 1.16 13.72
N ASP A 139 26.03 0.27 14.31
CA ASP A 139 26.84 -0.68 13.56
C ASP A 139 26.08 -1.98 13.30
N VAL A 140 25.74 -2.20 12.03
CA VAL A 140 24.98 -3.36 11.54
C VAL A 140 25.70 -4.69 11.82
N LEU A 141 27.03 -4.69 11.93
CA LEU A 141 27.82 -5.91 12.17
C LEU A 141 27.89 -6.31 13.65
N THR A 142 27.25 -5.55 14.54
CA THR A 142 27.20 -5.93 15.96
C THR A 142 26.06 -6.92 16.23
N PRO A 143 26.25 -7.90 17.14
CA PRO A 143 25.22 -8.89 17.44
C PRO A 143 23.89 -8.27 17.87
N LYS A 144 23.92 -7.20 18.69
CA LYS A 144 22.72 -6.52 19.19
C LYS A 144 21.90 -5.87 18.06
N VAL A 145 22.56 -5.25 17.09
CA VAL A 145 21.88 -4.58 15.97
C VAL A 145 21.39 -5.62 14.96
N PHE A 146 22.22 -6.61 14.62
CA PHE A 146 21.87 -7.60 13.59
C PHE A 146 20.67 -8.48 13.99
N ILE A 147 20.60 -8.93 15.26
CA ILE A 147 19.42 -9.67 15.74
C ILE A 147 18.16 -8.79 15.70
N GLY A 148 18.29 -7.50 16.00
CA GLY A 148 17.18 -6.55 15.91
C GLY A 148 16.72 -6.34 14.46
N LEU A 149 17.66 -6.26 13.52
CA LEU A 149 17.38 -6.08 12.09
C LEU A 149 16.61 -7.28 11.51
N ILE A 150 17.07 -8.52 11.76
CA ILE A 150 16.41 -9.72 11.22
C ILE A 150 15.03 -9.96 11.87
N VAL A 151 14.92 -9.77 13.20
CA VAL A 151 13.63 -9.88 13.89
C VAL A 151 12.67 -8.79 13.41
N GLY A 152 13.16 -7.55 13.26
CA GLY A 152 12.38 -6.42 12.75
C GLY A 152 11.85 -6.65 11.33
N ALA A 153 12.66 -7.20 10.44
CA ALA A 153 12.26 -7.53 9.06
C ALA A 153 11.18 -8.63 8.99
N MET A 154 11.09 -9.50 9.99
CA MET A 154 10.07 -10.54 10.09
C MET A 154 8.70 -9.99 10.55
N LEU A 155 8.68 -8.90 11.34
CA LEU A 155 7.44 -8.37 11.93
C LEU A 155 6.32 -8.08 10.91
N PRO A 156 6.56 -7.50 9.73
CA PRO A 156 5.50 -7.28 8.73
C PRO A 156 4.88 -8.59 8.21
N TYR A 157 5.65 -9.68 8.12
CA TYR A 157 5.15 -10.99 7.73
C TYR A 157 4.28 -11.60 8.83
N TRP A 158 4.70 -11.49 10.08
CA TRP A 158 3.90 -11.94 11.21
C TRP A 158 2.59 -11.15 11.33
N PHE A 159 2.65 -9.83 11.16
CA PHE A 159 1.46 -8.99 11.12
C PHE A 159 0.50 -9.42 10.01
N SER A 160 1.03 -9.64 8.79
CA SER A 160 0.25 -10.12 7.65
C SER A 160 -0.40 -11.49 7.92
N ALA A 161 0.30 -12.40 8.58
CA ALA A 161 -0.25 -13.72 8.93
C ALA A 161 -1.45 -13.61 9.88
N MET A 162 -1.38 -12.73 10.88
CA MET A 162 -2.49 -12.49 11.82
C MET A 162 -3.72 -11.90 11.12
N THR A 163 -3.53 -10.86 10.30
CA THR A 163 -4.64 -10.17 9.62
C THR A 163 -5.28 -11.07 8.56
N MET A 164 -4.49 -11.78 7.75
CA MET A 164 -5.01 -12.71 6.73
C MET A 164 -5.79 -13.88 7.34
N LYS A 165 -5.29 -14.49 8.42
CA LYS A 165 -6.00 -15.56 9.13
C LYS A 165 -7.32 -15.07 9.74
N SER A 166 -7.33 -13.84 10.25
CA SER A 166 -8.53 -13.22 10.83
C SER A 166 -9.61 -13.01 9.77
N VAL A 167 -9.24 -12.45 8.61
CA VAL A 167 -10.17 -12.28 7.48
C VAL A 167 -10.66 -13.62 6.95
N GLY A 168 -9.77 -14.61 6.78
CA GLY A 168 -10.16 -15.95 6.30
C GLY A 168 -11.16 -16.65 7.22
N SER A 169 -10.96 -16.53 8.54
CA SER A 169 -11.88 -17.12 9.53
C SER A 169 -13.25 -16.42 9.51
N ALA A 170 -13.28 -15.09 9.37
CA ALA A 170 -14.52 -14.33 9.28
C ALA A 170 -15.27 -14.61 7.96
N ALA A 171 -14.55 -14.68 6.84
CA ALA A 171 -15.11 -14.96 5.53
C ALA A 171 -15.74 -16.37 5.49
N LEU A 172 -15.10 -17.38 6.10
CA LEU A 172 -15.65 -18.73 6.18
C LEU A 172 -17.00 -18.74 6.91
N LYS A 173 -17.08 -18.06 8.06
CA LYS A 173 -18.35 -17.93 8.80
C LYS A 173 -19.43 -17.19 8.02
N MET A 174 -19.06 -16.13 7.29
CA MET A 174 -20.01 -15.41 6.43
C MET A 174 -20.55 -16.30 5.30
N VAL A 175 -19.70 -17.16 4.72
CA VAL A 175 -20.15 -18.13 3.70
C VAL A 175 -21.10 -19.16 4.31
N GLU A 176 -20.86 -19.62 5.53
CA GLU A 176 -21.76 -20.54 6.23
C GLU A 176 -23.11 -19.91 6.57
N GLU A 177 -23.14 -18.62 6.92
CA GLU A 177 -24.37 -17.89 7.25
C GLU A 177 -25.22 -17.54 6.01
N VAL A 178 -24.59 -17.24 4.87
CA VAL A 178 -25.28 -16.85 3.64
C VAL A 178 -25.79 -18.06 2.84
N ARG A 179 -25.23 -19.26 3.09
CA ARG A 179 -25.63 -20.52 2.44
C ARG A 179 -26.96 -21.04 2.98
#